data_AF-A0A817HWK8-F1
#
_entry.id   AF-A0A817HWK8-F1
#
_cell.length_a   1.000
_cell.length_b   1.000
_cell.length_c   1.000
_cell.angle_alpha   90.00
_cell.angle_beta   90.00
_cell.angle_gamma   90.00
#
_symmetry.space_group_name_H-M   'P 1'
#
loop_
_entity.id
_entity.type
_entity.pdbx_description
1 polymer ?
#
loop_
_entity_poly.entity_id
_entity_poly.type
_entity_poly.pdbx_seq_one_letter_code
_entity_poly.pdbx_strand_id
1 'polypeptide(L)'
;KAAIPYTMIVSSIIIWMSLLWLQPHKEDRFVFPIYPLIILSASISINQIENLIPRLVRLIKLKRDSVLFVRRLFLYSIIIVHALLSISRTFAIVDGYSAPIRLLTHSNTTSIFEKSSDQHINVCIGKDWYRFPSHFLLPEKSHLVFLRSEFTGQLPKAYSHLKNATRLIENHFNDENKEEIDRYVNINQCDYIIDHDSENPSEIQPNYSQQFQIITSIKMILPSRRSIFRSFYVPFLSVRSNRYTFLHLLKSPKFVDVSNE
;
A
#
# COMPACT_ATOMS: atom_id res chain seq x y z
N LYS A 1 12.40 29.97 30.08
CA LYS A 1 11.77 28.76 29.49
C LYS A 1 12.82 28.07 28.64
N ALA A 2 13.19 26.83 28.96
CA ALA A 2 14.18 26.09 28.18
C ALA A 2 13.59 25.81 26.79
N ALA A 3 14.01 26.57 25.79
CA ALA A 3 13.68 26.26 24.41
C ALA A 3 14.55 25.08 24.00
N ILE A 4 13.93 24.00 23.51
CA ILE A 4 14.68 22.93 22.85
C ILE A 4 15.42 23.58 21.68
N PRO A 5 16.76 23.54 21.63
CA PRO A 5 17.48 24.19 20.56
C PRO A 5 17.16 23.47 19.25
N TYR A 6 16.87 24.22 18.18
CA TYR A 6 16.52 23.66 16.87
C TYR A 6 17.57 22.66 16.35
N THR A 7 18.83 22.85 16.76
CA THR A 7 19.94 21.94 16.50
C THR A 7 19.68 20.53 17.01
N MET A 8 19.01 20.36 18.15
CA MET A 8 18.69 19.05 18.70
C MET A 8 17.71 18.29 17.80
N ILE A 9 16.64 18.95 17.33
CA ILE A 9 15.65 18.35 16.42
C ILE A 9 16.31 17.91 15.10
N VAL A 10 17.08 18.82 14.49
CA VAL A 10 17.77 18.54 13.22
C VAL A 10 18.83 17.45 13.40
N SER A 11 19.59 17.48 14.50
CA SER A 11 20.59 16.46 14.80
C SER A 11 19.97 15.07 14.94
N SER A 12 18.82 14.94 15.61
CA SER A 12 18.12 13.66 15.75
C SER A 12 17.72 13.08 14.39
N ILE A 13 17.22 13.92 13.46
CA ILE A 13 16.88 13.50 12.10
C ILE A 13 18.15 13.05 11.36
N ILE A 14 19.23 13.84 11.41
CA ILE A 14 20.48 13.53 10.72
C ILE A 14 21.09 12.23 11.24
N ILE A 15 21.14 12.05 12.56
CA ILE A 15 21.69 10.84 13.19
C ILE A 15 20.87 9.62 12.75
N TRP A 16 19.54 9.69 12.85
CA TRP A 16 18.67 8.59 12.44
C TRP A 16 18.83 8.24 10.97
N MET A 17 18.80 9.25 10.09
CA MET A 17 18.96 9.04 8.65
C MET A 17 20.35 8.48 8.31
N SER A 18 21.39 8.92 9.00
CA SER A 18 22.76 8.41 8.82
C SER A 18 22.86 6.94 9.23
N LEU A 19 22.28 6.58 10.37
CA LEU A 19 22.24 5.18 10.82
C LEU A 19 21.52 4.28 9.83
N LEU A 20 20.34 4.69 9.33
CA LEU A 20 19.60 3.92 8.33
C LEU A 20 20.29 3.86 6.96
N TRP A 21 21.05 4.90 6.59
CA TRP A 21 21.82 4.89 5.36
C TRP A 21 22.94 3.85 5.35
N LEU A 22 23.52 3.58 6.50
CA LEU A 22 24.56 2.56 6.69
C LEU A 22 24.02 1.13 6.70
N GLN A 23 22.71 0.93 6.92
CA GLN A 23 22.12 -0.40 6.90
C GLN A 23 21.99 -0.92 5.46
N PRO A 24 22.34 -2.20 5.20
CA PRO A 24 22.17 -2.81 3.88
C PRO A 24 20.68 -3.01 3.54
N HIS A 25 19.87 -3.34 4.55
CA HIS A 25 18.41 -3.49 4.41
C HIS A 25 17.71 -2.18 4.78
N LYS A 26 17.08 -1.56 3.79
CA LYS A 26 16.36 -0.30 3.92
C LYS A 26 14.88 -0.57 3.77
N GLU A 27 14.18 -0.59 4.89
CA GLU A 27 12.73 -0.63 4.90
C GLU A 27 12.20 0.72 5.35
N ASP A 28 11.12 1.16 4.69
CA ASP A 28 10.44 2.42 4.99
C ASP A 28 9.92 2.45 6.43
N ARG A 29 9.52 1.29 6.98
CA ARG A 29 9.10 1.16 8.38
C ARG A 29 10.19 1.58 9.37
N PHE A 30 11.47 1.51 9.05
CA PHE A 30 12.49 1.98 10.00
C PHE A 30 12.55 3.52 10.11
N VAL A 31 11.90 4.26 9.21
CA VAL A 31 11.89 5.73 9.21
C VAL A 31 10.71 6.29 10.02
N PHE A 32 9.68 5.50 10.37
CA PHE A 32 8.48 6.00 11.07
C PHE A 32 8.78 6.83 12.34
N PRO A 33 9.80 6.51 13.18
CA PRO A 33 10.03 7.24 14.43
C PRO A 33 10.35 8.72 14.23
N ILE A 34 10.92 9.10 13.08
CA ILE A 34 11.35 10.48 12.83
C ILE A 34 10.34 11.32 12.02
N TYR A 35 9.23 10.74 11.57
CA TYR A 35 8.19 11.49 10.83
C TYR A 35 7.69 12.73 11.58
N PRO A 36 7.40 12.69 12.89
CA PRO A 36 7.00 13.88 13.64
C PRO A 36 8.09 14.97 13.65
N LEU A 37 9.37 14.58 13.72
CA LEU A 37 10.50 15.52 13.71
C LEU A 37 10.66 16.20 12.35
N ILE A 38 10.42 15.47 11.26
CA ILE A 38 10.41 16.02 9.90
C ILE A 38 9.32 17.08 9.77
N ILE A 39 8.10 16.79 10.24
CA ILE A 39 6.97 17.74 10.21
C ILE A 39 7.29 18.98 11.06
N LEU A 40 7.85 18.79 12.25
CA LEU A 40 8.25 19.89 13.13
C LEU A 40 9.34 20.76 12.47
N SER A 41 10.34 20.15 11.84
CA SER A 41 11.40 20.85 11.13
C SER A 41 10.87 21.65 9.94
N ALA A 42 9.89 21.10 9.20
CA ALA A 42 9.21 21.82 8.14
C ALA A 42 8.43 23.04 8.68
N SER A 43 7.71 22.89 9.79
CA SER A 43 6.97 23.99 10.45
C SER A 43 7.92 25.11 10.92
N ILE A 44 9.03 24.74 11.56
CA ILE A 44 10.07 25.70 11.98
C ILE A 44 10.63 26.43 10.75
N SER A 45 10.93 25.70 9.67
CA SER A 45 11.47 26.28 8.44
C SER A 45 10.51 27.30 7.81
N ILE A 46 9.22 26.97 7.73
CA ILE A 46 8.18 27.89 7.24
C ILE A 46 8.12 29.14 8.11
N ASN A 47 8.15 28.99 9.44
CA ASN A 47 8.16 30.13 10.36
C ASN A 47 9.42 31.01 10.21
N GLN A 48 10.59 30.42 9.97
CA GLN A 48 11.81 31.21 9.73
C GLN A 48 11.72 31.98 8.41
N ILE A 49 11.24 31.35 7.34
CA ILE A 49 11.01 32.01 6.04
C ILE A 49 10.01 33.15 6.19
N GLU A 50 8.93 32.94 6.94
CA GLU A 50 7.91 33.95 7.20
C GLU A 50 8.48 35.18 7.92
N ASN A 51 9.38 34.97 8.88
CA ASN A 51 10.11 36.04 9.58
C ASN A 51 11.17 36.75 8.71
N LEU A 52 11.61 36.15 7.60
CA LEU A 52 12.52 36.77 6.62
C LEU A 52 11.77 37.72 5.67
N ILE A 53 10.47 37.53 5.44
CA ILE A 53 9.65 38.35 4.52
C ILE A 53 9.76 39.85 4.82
N PRO A 54 9.58 40.35 6.06
CA PRO A 54 9.71 41.79 6.36
C PRO A 54 11.10 42.38 6.09
N ARG A 55 12.16 41.55 6.13
CA ARG A 55 13.53 41.98 5.81
C ARG A 55 13.69 42.15 4.31
N LEU A 56 13.20 41.18 3.53
CA LEU A 56 13.23 41.22 2.06
C LEU A 56 12.38 42.36 1.50
N VAL A 57 11.17 42.55 2.03
CA VAL A 57 10.24 43.60 1.59
C VAL A 57 10.78 45.01 1.88
N ARG A 58 11.58 45.18 2.96
CA ARG A 58 12.29 46.45 3.25
C ARG A 58 13.37 46.77 2.23
N LEU A 59 14.07 45.77 1.69
CA LEU A 59 15.06 46.00 0.61
C LEU A 59 14.39 46.56 -0.65
N ILE A 60 13.13 46.19 -0.88
CA ILE A 60 12.32 46.62 -2.04
C ILE A 60 11.55 47.93 -1.75
N LYS A 61 11.76 48.56 -0.58
CA LYS A 61 11.12 49.84 -0.17
C LYS A 61 9.59 49.86 -0.25
N LEU A 62 8.94 48.72 -0.01
CA LEU A 62 7.47 48.60 0.00
C LEU A 62 6.84 49.16 1.28
N LYS A 63 5.56 49.53 1.21
CA LYS A 63 4.78 50.04 2.35
C LYS A 63 4.59 48.96 3.43
N ARG A 64 4.42 49.37 4.69
CA ARG A 64 4.20 48.46 5.83
C ARG A 64 2.95 47.57 5.66
N ASP A 65 1.87 48.11 5.12
CA ASP A 65 0.64 47.34 4.87
C ASP A 65 0.88 46.22 3.83
N SER A 66 1.77 46.44 2.87
CA SER A 66 2.18 45.43 1.89
C SER A 66 2.92 44.26 2.55
N VAL A 67 3.66 44.48 3.65
CA VAL A 67 4.35 43.39 4.38
C VAL A 67 3.35 42.43 5.00
N LEU A 68 2.32 42.96 5.69
CA LEU A 68 1.29 42.14 6.33
C LEU A 68 0.48 41.36 5.29
N PHE A 69 0.18 41.98 4.16
CA PHE A 69 -0.49 41.32 3.04
C PHE A 69 0.36 40.17 2.48
N VAL A 70 1.64 40.39 2.17
CA VAL A 70 2.54 39.36 1.62
C VAL A 70 2.71 38.18 2.59
N ARG A 71 2.86 38.43 3.90
CA ARG A 71 2.94 37.37 4.92
C ARG A 71 1.69 36.49 4.92
N ARG A 72 0.49 37.11 4.94
CA ARG A 72 -0.78 36.38 4.88
C ARG A 72 -0.92 35.59 3.58
N LEU A 73 -0.60 36.21 2.45
CA LEU A 73 -0.64 35.54 1.14
C LEU A 73 0.30 34.33 1.10
N PHE A 74 1.52 34.46 1.62
CA PHE A 74 2.47 33.37 1.72
C PHE A 74 1.92 32.20 2.55
N LEU A 75 1.42 32.48 3.77
CA LEU A 75 0.87 31.44 4.65
C LEU A 75 -0.37 30.76 4.05
N TYR A 76 -1.33 31.54 3.53
CA TYR A 76 -2.51 30.97 2.89
C TYR A 76 -2.14 30.16 1.65
N SER A 77 -1.17 30.62 0.86
CA SER A 77 -0.71 29.87 -0.32
C SER A 77 -0.12 28.51 0.05
N ILE A 78 0.73 28.43 1.09
CA ILE A 78 1.28 27.16 1.58
C ILE A 78 0.17 26.21 2.04
N ILE A 79 -0.78 26.71 2.83
CA ILE A 79 -1.89 25.89 3.34
C ILE A 79 -2.75 25.36 2.19
N ILE A 80 -3.11 26.22 1.24
CA ILE A 80 -3.94 25.86 0.09
C ILE A 80 -3.21 24.84 -0.80
N VAL A 81 -1.94 25.09 -1.14
CA VAL A 81 -1.14 24.16 -1.95
C VAL A 81 -0.98 22.81 -1.25
N HIS A 82 -0.69 22.80 0.04
CA HIS A 82 -0.59 21.57 0.82
C HIS A 82 -1.93 20.80 0.83
N ALA A 83 -3.04 21.49 1.08
CA ALA A 83 -4.37 20.87 1.07
C ALA A 83 -4.72 20.27 -0.30
N LEU A 84 -4.45 20.99 -1.39
CA LEU A 84 -4.69 20.51 -2.76
C LEU A 84 -3.81 19.28 -3.10
N LEU A 85 -2.53 19.32 -2.75
CA LEU A 85 -1.62 18.19 -2.95
C LEU A 85 -2.03 16.98 -2.11
N SER A 86 -2.47 17.19 -0.87
CA SER A 86 -2.96 16.13 0.01
C SER A 86 -4.24 15.50 -0.52
N ILE A 87 -5.21 16.30 -0.96
CA ILE A 87 -6.44 15.80 -1.60
C ILE A 87 -6.10 15.00 -2.86
N SER A 88 -5.27 15.56 -3.74
CA SER A 88 -4.80 14.90 -4.96
C SER A 88 -4.09 13.57 -4.67
N ARG A 89 -3.26 13.52 -3.62
CA ARG A 89 -2.58 12.31 -3.18
C ARG A 89 -3.55 11.25 -2.67
N THR A 90 -4.52 11.64 -1.85
CA THR A 90 -5.57 10.74 -1.35
C THR A 90 -6.37 10.14 -2.50
N PHE A 91 -6.78 10.96 -3.48
CA PHE A 91 -7.46 10.45 -4.68
C PHE A 91 -6.59 9.47 -5.46
N ALA A 92 -5.29 9.73 -5.64
CA ALA A 92 -4.38 8.82 -6.34
C ALA A 92 -4.25 7.46 -5.64
N ILE A 93 -4.20 7.47 -4.31
CA ILE A 93 -4.13 6.23 -3.50
C ILE A 93 -5.43 5.45 -3.64
N VAL A 94 -6.58 6.11 -3.48
CA VAL A 94 -7.88 5.45 -3.58
C VAL A 94 -8.14 4.91 -4.99
N ASP A 95 -7.86 5.67 -6.04
CA ASP A 95 -8.05 5.22 -7.43
C ASP A 95 -7.13 4.06 -7.78
N GLY A 96 -5.84 4.16 -7.43
CA GLY A 96 -4.84 3.18 -7.84
C GLY A 96 -4.79 1.89 -7.02
N TYR A 97 -5.08 1.97 -5.73
CA TYR A 97 -4.72 0.91 -4.76
C TYR A 97 -5.90 0.36 -3.96
N SER A 98 -7.14 0.83 -4.17
CA SER A 98 -8.31 0.30 -3.47
C SER A 98 -8.81 -1.05 -4.01
N ALA A 99 -8.28 -1.52 -5.15
CA ALA A 99 -8.80 -2.69 -5.85
C ALA A 99 -8.88 -3.96 -4.98
N PRO A 100 -7.86 -4.38 -4.21
CA PRO A 100 -7.94 -5.60 -3.40
C PRO A 100 -9.04 -5.54 -2.32
N ILE A 101 -9.17 -4.39 -1.63
CA ILE A 101 -10.20 -4.20 -0.62
C ILE A 101 -11.58 -4.21 -1.27
N ARG A 102 -11.77 -3.44 -2.35
CA ARG A 102 -13.06 -3.37 -3.06
C ARG A 102 -13.47 -4.74 -3.61
N LEU A 103 -12.51 -5.54 -4.08
CA LEU A 103 -12.77 -6.86 -4.66
C LEU A 103 -13.34 -7.79 -3.59
N LEU A 104 -12.66 -7.88 -2.45
CA LEU A 104 -13.06 -8.73 -1.33
C LEU A 104 -14.36 -8.24 -0.67
N THR A 105 -14.50 -6.93 -0.43
CA THR A 105 -15.73 -6.37 0.13
C THR A 105 -16.91 -6.61 -0.80
N HIS A 106 -16.77 -6.38 -2.10
CA HIS A 106 -17.84 -6.64 -3.07
C HIS A 106 -18.24 -8.12 -3.05
N SER A 107 -17.27 -9.02 -3.09
CA SER A 107 -17.55 -10.47 -3.09
C SER A 107 -18.24 -10.98 -1.84
N ASN A 108 -17.95 -10.38 -0.68
CA ASN A 108 -18.65 -10.68 0.56
C ASN A 108 -20.10 -10.17 0.52
N THR A 109 -20.30 -8.92 0.06
CA THR A 109 -21.65 -8.32 -0.03
C THR A 109 -22.57 -8.97 -1.06
N THR A 110 -22.03 -9.50 -2.16
CA THR A 110 -22.81 -10.17 -3.20
C THR A 110 -23.07 -11.65 -2.89
N SER A 111 -22.85 -12.06 -1.65
CA SER A 111 -23.13 -13.42 -1.16
C SER A 111 -22.49 -14.54 -2.00
N ILE A 112 -21.44 -14.22 -2.79
CA ILE A 112 -20.69 -15.20 -3.59
C ILE A 112 -20.15 -16.29 -2.68
N PHE A 113 -19.73 -15.90 -1.48
CA PHE A 113 -19.23 -16.81 -0.47
C PHE A 113 -20.28 -17.32 0.54
N GLU A 114 -21.46 -16.68 0.64
CA GLU A 114 -22.52 -17.16 1.54
C GLU A 114 -23.11 -18.49 1.04
N LYS A 115 -23.12 -18.72 -0.28
CA LYS A 115 -23.51 -20.00 -0.90
C LYS A 115 -22.59 -21.17 -0.52
N SER A 116 -21.46 -20.86 0.09
CA SER A 116 -20.39 -21.81 0.42
C SER A 116 -20.07 -21.81 1.93
N SER A 117 -20.94 -21.23 2.77
CA SER A 117 -20.67 -20.98 4.21
C SER A 117 -20.44 -22.25 5.03
N ASP A 118 -20.78 -23.43 4.51
CA ASP A 118 -20.55 -24.72 5.16
C ASP A 118 -19.31 -25.49 4.70
N GLN A 119 -18.60 -24.99 3.69
CA GLN A 119 -17.39 -25.64 3.18
C GLN A 119 -16.14 -24.85 3.57
N HIS A 120 -15.02 -25.57 3.74
CA HIS A 120 -13.71 -24.94 3.81
C HIS A 120 -13.34 -24.43 2.42
N ILE A 121 -13.02 -23.14 2.32
CA ILE A 121 -12.72 -22.48 1.04
C ILE A 121 -11.26 -22.06 1.02
N ASN A 122 -10.51 -22.54 0.03
CA ASN A 122 -9.14 -22.08 -0.20
C ASN A 122 -9.12 -20.92 -1.19
N VAL A 123 -8.74 -19.74 -0.68
CA VAL A 123 -8.53 -18.54 -1.48
C VAL A 123 -7.04 -18.41 -1.75
N CYS A 124 -6.66 -18.63 -3.00
CA CYS A 124 -5.28 -18.65 -3.44
C CYS A 124 -4.82 -17.28 -3.93
N ILE A 125 -3.60 -16.90 -3.56
CA ILE A 125 -2.91 -15.72 -4.09
C ILE A 125 -1.45 -16.06 -4.45
N GLY A 126 -0.95 -15.47 -5.54
CA GLY A 126 0.41 -15.70 -6.01
C GLY A 126 1.24 -14.42 -6.02
N LYS A 127 1.48 -13.87 -7.21
CA LYS A 127 2.36 -12.72 -7.45
C LYS A 127 1.97 -11.43 -6.71
N ASP A 128 0.69 -11.27 -6.37
CA ASP A 128 0.15 -10.09 -5.66
C ASP A 128 -0.06 -10.31 -4.16
N TRP A 129 0.55 -11.32 -3.54
CA TRP A 129 0.35 -11.65 -2.12
C TRP A 129 0.46 -10.44 -1.18
N TYR A 130 1.39 -9.51 -1.47
CA TYR A 130 1.64 -8.30 -0.67
C TYR A 130 0.52 -7.25 -0.75
N ARG A 131 -0.45 -7.43 -1.66
CA ARG A 131 -1.64 -6.56 -1.81
C ARG A 131 -2.84 -7.09 -1.05
N PHE A 132 -2.76 -8.29 -0.47
CA PHE A 132 -3.84 -8.86 0.30
C PHE A 132 -4.12 -8.02 1.56
N PRO A 133 -5.33 -7.47 1.72
CA PRO A 133 -5.59 -6.49 2.77
C PRO A 133 -5.73 -7.10 4.16
N SER A 134 -6.56 -8.14 4.31
CA SER A 134 -6.81 -8.82 5.58
C SER A 134 -7.72 -10.04 5.42
N HIS A 135 -7.53 -11.04 6.27
CA HIS A 135 -8.43 -12.18 6.44
C HIS A 135 -9.82 -11.77 6.93
N PHE A 136 -9.99 -10.59 7.56
CA PHE A 136 -11.31 -10.08 7.97
C PHE A 136 -12.26 -9.80 6.80
N LEU A 137 -11.74 -9.67 5.58
CA LEU A 137 -12.55 -9.49 4.37
C LEU A 137 -12.87 -10.82 3.68
N LEU A 138 -12.39 -11.93 4.23
CA LEU A 138 -12.70 -13.27 3.76
C LEU A 138 -13.82 -13.91 4.61
N PRO A 139 -14.55 -14.89 4.08
CA PRO A 139 -15.56 -15.66 4.82
C PRO A 139 -15.01 -16.41 6.05
N GLU A 140 -15.83 -16.67 7.06
CA GLU A 140 -15.42 -17.30 8.33
C GLU A 140 -14.77 -18.68 8.20
N LYS A 141 -15.04 -19.44 7.13
CA LYS A 141 -14.45 -20.78 6.87
C LYS A 141 -13.47 -20.79 5.70
N SER A 142 -12.90 -19.64 5.36
CA SER A 142 -11.93 -19.53 4.28
C SER A 142 -10.50 -19.37 4.78
N HIS A 143 -9.56 -19.92 4.02
CA HIS A 143 -8.14 -19.86 4.29
C HIS A 143 -7.41 -19.22 3.11
N LEU A 144 -6.56 -18.24 3.41
CA LEU A 144 -5.62 -17.72 2.43
C LEU A 144 -4.47 -18.71 2.29
N VAL A 145 -4.20 -19.13 1.06
CA VAL A 145 -3.08 -20.02 0.74
C VAL A 145 -2.29 -19.45 -0.45
N PHE A 146 -1.03 -19.84 -0.58
CA PHE A 146 -0.14 -19.24 -1.56
C PHE A 146 0.09 -20.18 -2.75
N LEU A 147 0.01 -19.61 -3.96
CA LEU A 147 0.53 -20.24 -5.16
C LEU A 147 1.99 -19.83 -5.33
N ARG A 148 2.82 -20.76 -5.81
CA ARG A 148 4.21 -20.45 -6.14
C ARG A 148 4.23 -19.36 -7.21
N SER A 149 5.17 -18.43 -7.08
CA SER A 149 5.32 -17.30 -7.98
C SER A 149 6.82 -17.00 -8.14
N GLU A 150 7.21 -16.07 -9.01
CA GLU A 150 8.61 -15.63 -9.16
C GLU A 150 9.21 -15.01 -7.89
N PHE A 151 8.39 -14.67 -6.89
CA PHE A 151 8.87 -14.26 -5.59
C PHE A 151 9.44 -15.46 -4.82
N THR A 152 10.76 -15.46 -4.63
CA THR A 152 11.56 -16.48 -3.93
C THR A 152 11.96 -16.07 -2.51
N GLY A 153 11.21 -15.14 -1.91
CA GLY A 153 11.36 -14.77 -0.52
C GLY A 153 10.47 -15.59 0.41
N GLN A 154 10.63 -15.37 1.71
CA GLN A 154 9.79 -16.04 2.71
C GLN A 154 8.39 -15.43 2.75
N LEU A 155 7.37 -16.30 2.71
CA LEU A 155 5.96 -15.91 2.83
C LEU A 155 5.42 -16.13 4.26
N PRO A 156 4.40 -15.36 4.67
CA PRO A 156 3.72 -15.58 5.95
C PRO A 156 3.18 -17.00 6.09
N LYS A 157 3.19 -17.52 7.31
CA LYS A 157 2.57 -18.81 7.67
C LYS A 157 1.32 -18.56 8.51
N ALA A 158 0.32 -19.41 8.36
CA ALA A 158 -0.81 -19.44 9.28
C ALA A 158 -0.33 -19.83 10.68
N TYR A 159 -0.93 -19.23 11.71
CA TYR A 159 -0.70 -19.64 13.09
C TYR A 159 -1.24 -21.07 13.31
N SER A 160 -0.57 -21.81 14.19
CA SER A 160 -1.08 -23.08 14.69
C SER A 160 -2.48 -22.93 15.33
N HIS A 161 -3.28 -23.99 15.30
CA HIS A 161 -4.57 -24.06 15.98
C HIS A 161 -4.45 -24.27 17.50
N LEU A 162 -3.22 -24.42 18.02
CA LEU A 162 -2.96 -24.60 19.45
C LEU A 162 -3.18 -23.31 20.24
N LYS A 163 -3.62 -23.42 21.50
CA LYS A 163 -3.86 -22.26 22.39
C LYS A 163 -2.62 -21.37 22.60
N ASN A 164 -1.42 -21.92 22.44
CA ASN A 164 -0.14 -21.22 22.58
C ASN A 164 0.48 -20.80 21.24
N ALA A 165 -0.28 -20.76 20.14
CA ALA A 165 0.23 -20.50 18.79
C ALA A 165 1.12 -19.26 18.68
N THR A 166 0.80 -18.17 19.38
CA THR A 166 1.59 -16.92 19.34
C THR A 166 2.95 -17.01 20.03
N ARG A 167 3.23 -18.10 20.75
CA ARG A 167 4.50 -18.34 21.47
C ARG A 167 5.28 -19.50 20.87
N LEU A 168 4.68 -20.24 19.94
CA LEU A 168 5.36 -21.35 19.28
C LEU A 168 6.36 -20.80 18.29
N ILE A 169 7.58 -21.33 18.34
CA ILE A 169 8.57 -21.13 17.29
C ILE A 169 8.18 -22.10 16.18
N GLU A 170 7.63 -21.55 15.10
CA GLU A 170 7.25 -22.33 13.93
C GLU A 170 8.49 -22.82 13.18
N ASN A 171 8.46 -24.07 12.73
CA ASN A 171 9.49 -24.60 11.83
C ASN A 171 9.39 -23.92 10.47
N HIS A 172 10.49 -23.97 9.71
CA HIS A 172 10.59 -23.43 8.34
C HIS A 172 10.44 -21.91 8.30
N PHE A 173 11.04 -21.23 9.29
CA PHE A 173 11.38 -19.81 9.21
C PHE A 173 12.90 -19.68 9.17
N ASN A 174 13.40 -18.72 8.40
CA ASN A 174 14.84 -18.53 8.21
C ASN A 174 15.17 -17.04 8.25
N ASP A 175 16.34 -16.70 8.79
CA ASP A 175 16.75 -15.30 9.02
C ASP A 175 17.28 -14.60 7.75
N GLU A 176 17.25 -15.28 6.61
CA GLU A 176 17.79 -14.80 5.33
C GLU A 176 16.69 -14.50 4.29
N ASN A 177 15.42 -14.56 4.69
CA ASN A 177 14.26 -14.36 3.81
C ASN A 177 14.33 -15.25 2.55
N LYS A 178 14.80 -16.49 2.69
CA LYS A 178 14.84 -17.49 1.61
C LYS A 178 13.47 -18.14 1.41
N GLU A 179 13.21 -18.57 0.18
CA GLU A 179 12.01 -19.34 -0.22
C GLU A 179 11.81 -20.55 0.69
N GLU A 180 10.58 -20.73 1.18
CA GLU A 180 10.16 -21.92 1.93
C GLU A 180 9.04 -22.61 1.14
N ILE A 181 9.32 -23.83 0.68
CA ILE A 181 8.44 -24.54 -0.28
C ILE A 181 7.14 -25.00 0.40
N ASP A 182 7.16 -25.20 1.71
CA ASP A 182 6.00 -25.61 2.51
C ASP A 182 4.88 -24.54 2.56
N ARG A 183 5.15 -23.33 2.07
CA ARG A 183 4.16 -22.24 1.97
C ARG A 183 3.20 -22.41 0.80
N TYR A 184 3.54 -23.23 -0.19
CA TYR A 184 2.81 -23.32 -1.44
C TYR A 184 1.84 -24.51 -1.49
N VAL A 185 0.67 -24.28 -2.10
CA VAL A 185 -0.31 -25.32 -2.43
C VAL A 185 -0.33 -25.59 -3.92
N ASN A 186 -0.85 -26.76 -4.32
CA ASN A 186 -1.09 -27.04 -5.72
C ASN A 186 -2.33 -26.25 -6.21
N ILE A 187 -2.31 -25.79 -7.46
CA ILE A 187 -3.43 -25.08 -8.07
C ILE A 187 -4.77 -25.83 -7.99
N ASN A 188 -4.74 -27.16 -7.98
CA ASN A 188 -5.94 -27.98 -7.84
C ASN A 188 -6.63 -27.88 -6.47
N GLN A 189 -5.94 -27.34 -5.46
CA GLN A 189 -6.47 -27.13 -4.11
C GLN A 189 -7.12 -25.74 -3.95
N CYS A 190 -7.09 -24.90 -5.00
CA CYS A 190 -7.66 -23.57 -5.00
C CYS A 190 -9.13 -23.60 -5.44
N ASP A 191 -10.01 -23.07 -4.60
CA ASP A 191 -11.42 -22.87 -4.94
C ASP A 191 -11.63 -21.51 -5.61
N TYR A 192 -10.94 -20.49 -5.08
CA TYR A 192 -10.88 -19.15 -5.65
C TYR A 192 -9.43 -18.71 -5.82
N ILE A 193 -9.17 -17.90 -6.83
CA ILE A 193 -7.87 -17.27 -7.07
C ILE A 193 -8.06 -15.76 -7.17
N ILE A 194 -7.23 -15.02 -6.44
CA ILE A 194 -7.12 -13.56 -6.58
C ILE A 194 -5.86 -13.27 -7.38
N ASP A 195 -6.02 -12.79 -8.62
CA ASP A 195 -4.87 -12.50 -9.49
C ASP A 195 -5.17 -11.41 -10.53
N HIS A 196 -4.13 -10.80 -11.10
CA HIS A 196 -4.25 -9.88 -12.24
C HIS A 196 -3.60 -10.48 -13.48
N ASP A 197 -4.08 -10.13 -14.67
CA ASP A 197 -3.44 -10.55 -15.91
C ASP A 197 -2.10 -9.80 -16.12
N SER A 198 -1.03 -10.56 -16.36
CA SER A 198 0.30 -10.05 -16.72
C SER A 198 0.41 -9.86 -18.24
N GLU A 199 1.11 -8.80 -18.65
CA GLU A 199 1.51 -8.59 -20.06
C GLU A 199 2.49 -9.69 -20.53
N ASN A 200 3.32 -10.21 -19.62
CA ASN A 200 4.29 -11.28 -19.88
C ASN A 200 4.07 -12.41 -18.86
N PRO A 201 3.16 -13.37 -19.13
CA PRO A 201 2.95 -14.51 -18.26
C PRO A 201 4.14 -15.47 -18.33
N SER A 202 4.57 -15.99 -17.18
CA SER A 202 5.57 -17.05 -17.08
C SER A 202 4.91 -18.39 -16.75
N GLU A 203 5.65 -19.50 -16.87
CA GLU A 203 5.12 -20.83 -16.53
C GLU A 203 4.65 -20.93 -15.06
N ILE A 204 5.31 -20.20 -14.16
CA ILE A 204 5.01 -20.19 -12.72
C ILE A 204 3.94 -19.13 -12.38
N GLN A 205 3.78 -18.09 -13.21
CA GLN A 205 2.76 -17.04 -13.05
C GLN A 205 1.91 -16.88 -14.33
N PRO A 206 1.15 -17.92 -14.72
CA PRO A 206 0.27 -17.84 -15.89
C PRO A 206 -0.91 -16.90 -15.62
N ASN A 207 -1.59 -16.47 -16.69
CA ASN A 207 -2.84 -15.72 -16.56
C ASN A 207 -3.97 -16.71 -16.24
N TYR A 208 -4.29 -16.85 -14.95
CA TYR A 208 -5.31 -17.78 -14.47
C TYR A 208 -6.71 -17.50 -15.01
N SER A 209 -6.98 -16.29 -15.50
CA SER A 209 -8.22 -15.89 -16.19
C SER A 209 -8.55 -16.76 -17.41
N GLN A 210 -7.56 -17.43 -18.01
CA GLN A 210 -7.76 -18.33 -19.15
C GLN A 210 -8.23 -19.73 -18.74
N GLN A 211 -7.99 -20.14 -17.48
CA GLN A 211 -8.28 -21.48 -16.97
C GLN A 211 -9.45 -21.48 -15.96
N PHE A 212 -9.68 -20.35 -15.30
CA PHE A 212 -10.67 -20.16 -14.24
C PHE A 212 -11.77 -19.19 -14.69
N GLN A 213 -12.96 -19.34 -14.11
CA GLN A 213 -14.08 -18.45 -14.43
C GLN A 213 -13.90 -17.10 -13.72
N ILE A 214 -13.96 -16.00 -14.47
CA ILE A 214 -13.93 -14.65 -13.89
C ILE A 214 -15.28 -14.34 -13.24
N ILE A 215 -15.30 -14.10 -11.94
CA ILE A 215 -16.51 -13.69 -11.21
C ILE A 215 -16.61 -12.17 -11.13
N THR A 216 -15.50 -11.50 -10.80
CA THR A 216 -15.46 -10.06 -10.61
C THR A 216 -14.10 -9.53 -11.03
N SER A 217 -14.09 -8.33 -11.62
CA SER A 217 -12.89 -7.64 -12.07
C SER A 217 -12.91 -6.20 -11.58
N ILE A 218 -11.84 -5.76 -10.91
CA ILE A 218 -11.70 -4.38 -10.47
C ILE A 218 -10.42 -3.78 -11.04
N LYS A 219 -10.54 -2.59 -11.63
CA LYS A 219 -9.43 -1.85 -12.20
C LYS A 219 -8.39 -1.53 -11.12
N MET A 220 -7.13 -1.82 -11.40
CA MET A 220 -5.98 -1.56 -10.54
C MET A 220 -4.86 -0.90 -11.35
N ILE A 221 -4.05 -0.06 -10.71
CA ILE A 221 -2.88 0.53 -11.36
C ILE A 221 -1.71 -0.47 -11.40
N LEU A 222 -1.05 -0.61 -12.56
CA LEU A 222 0.17 -1.39 -12.68
C LEU A 222 1.38 -0.57 -12.20
N PRO A 223 2.43 -1.23 -11.67
CA PRO A 223 3.69 -0.57 -11.35
C PRO A 223 4.39 -0.10 -12.63
N SER A 224 4.03 1.09 -13.10
CA SER A 224 4.68 1.80 -14.21
C SER A 224 5.87 2.64 -13.73
N ARG A 225 6.73 3.04 -14.68
CA ARG A 225 7.90 3.92 -14.50
C ARG A 225 7.53 5.17 -13.68
N ARG A 226 8.50 5.73 -12.96
CA ARG A 226 8.33 6.88 -12.03
C ARG A 226 7.53 8.01 -12.68
N SER A 227 6.24 8.09 -12.35
CA SER A 227 5.33 9.12 -12.86
C SER A 227 4.76 9.93 -11.71
N ILE A 228 4.82 11.25 -11.82
CA ILE A 228 4.19 12.19 -10.88
C ILE A 228 2.68 11.93 -10.84
N PHE A 229 2.08 11.49 -11.94
CA PHE A 229 0.66 11.17 -12.06
C PHE A 229 0.23 9.88 -11.34
N ARG A 230 1.19 9.07 -10.88
CA ARG A 230 0.96 7.95 -9.97
C ARG A 230 0.96 8.41 -8.50
N SER A 231 1.75 9.43 -8.20
CA SER A 231 1.84 10.01 -6.87
C SER A 231 0.67 10.95 -6.59
N PHE A 232 0.31 11.79 -7.56
CA PHE A 232 -0.74 12.80 -7.47
C PHE A 232 -1.77 12.60 -8.57
N TYR A 233 -3.05 12.65 -8.21
CA TYR A 233 -4.14 12.55 -9.15
C TYR A 233 -4.38 13.90 -9.84
N VAL A 234 -4.30 13.91 -11.16
CA VAL A 234 -4.66 15.04 -12.01
C VAL A 234 -5.73 14.55 -12.97
N PRO A 235 -6.95 15.14 -12.95
CA PRO A 235 -8.04 14.71 -13.82
C PRO A 235 -7.62 14.58 -15.28
N PHE A 236 -8.05 13.50 -15.94
CA PHE A 236 -7.75 13.12 -17.33
C PHE A 236 -6.27 12.77 -17.62
N LEU A 237 -5.30 13.53 -17.11
CA LEU A 237 -3.88 13.30 -17.31
C LEU A 237 -3.40 12.03 -16.60
N SER A 238 -3.83 11.80 -15.35
CA SER A 238 -3.49 10.57 -14.63
C SER A 238 -4.02 9.32 -15.31
N VAL A 239 -5.24 9.37 -15.84
CA VAL A 239 -5.85 8.22 -16.54
C VAL A 239 -5.09 7.89 -17.83
N ARG A 240 -4.60 8.90 -18.56
CA ARG A 240 -3.84 8.71 -19.80
C ARG A 240 -2.39 8.29 -19.56
N SER A 241 -1.75 8.83 -18.53
CA SER A 241 -0.33 8.59 -18.27
C SER A 241 -0.06 7.28 -17.52
N ASN A 242 -1.01 6.78 -16.74
CA ASN A 242 -0.85 5.57 -15.95
C ASN A 242 -1.30 4.33 -16.73
N ARG A 243 -0.63 3.20 -16.48
CA ARG A 243 -1.07 1.89 -16.97
C ARG A 243 -1.95 1.22 -15.94
N TYR A 244 -3.01 0.58 -16.41
CA TYR A 244 -3.98 -0.11 -15.57
C TYR A 244 -4.15 -1.54 -16.04
N THR A 245 -4.44 -2.42 -15.09
CA THR A 245 -4.88 -3.80 -15.31
C THR A 245 -6.17 -4.04 -14.52
N PHE A 246 -6.69 -5.25 -14.58
CA PHE A 246 -7.80 -5.69 -13.75
C PHE A 246 -7.30 -6.73 -12.74
N LEU A 247 -7.66 -6.54 -11.49
CA LEU A 247 -7.56 -7.56 -10.46
C LEU A 247 -8.84 -8.39 -10.49
N HIS A 248 -8.70 -9.70 -10.59
CA HIS A 248 -9.79 -10.64 -10.76
C HIS A 248 -10.02 -11.47 -9.50
N LEU A 249 -11.28 -11.75 -9.22
CA LEU A 249 -11.69 -12.89 -8.41
C LEU A 249 -12.11 -14.00 -9.37
N LEU A 250 -11.36 -15.10 -9.35
CA LEU A 250 -11.51 -16.23 -10.24
C LEU A 250 -12.07 -17.42 -9.47
N LYS A 251 -12.97 -18.18 -10.08
CA LYS A 251 -13.56 -19.41 -9.54
C LYS A 251 -13.00 -20.64 -10.24
N SER A 252 -12.66 -21.65 -9.45
CA SER A 252 -12.28 -22.96 -9.96
C SER A 252 -13.45 -23.62 -10.69
N PRO A 253 -13.26 -24.16 -11.90
CA PRO A 253 -14.31 -24.90 -12.61
C PRO A 253 -14.69 -26.20 -11.88
N LYS A 254 -13.84 -26.70 -10.98
CA LYS A 254 -14.11 -27.89 -10.15
C LYS A 254 -14.94 -27.57 -8.92
N PHE A 255 -15.04 -26.31 -8.53
CA PHE A 255 -15.75 -25.90 -7.32
C PHE A 255 -17.25 -25.73 -7.63
N VAL A 256 -18.05 -26.61 -7.06
CA VAL A 256 -19.52 -26.60 -7.20
C VAL A 256 -20.13 -25.96 -5.95
N ASP A 257 -20.92 -24.90 -6.14
CA ASP A 257 -21.64 -24.27 -5.03
C ASP A 257 -22.73 -25.22 -4.54
N VAL A 258 -22.84 -25.38 -3.22
CA VAL A 258 -23.82 -26.27 -2.57
C VAL A 258 -25.27 -25.83 -2.85
N SER A 259 -25.49 -24.61 -3.34
CA SER A 259 -26.83 -24.05 -3.58
C SER A 259 -27.51 -24.48 -4.89
N ASN A 260 -26.96 -25.44 -5.64
CA ASN A 260 -27.52 -25.91 -6.92
C ASN A 260 -28.22 -27.29 -6.83
N GLU A 261 -28.52 -27.77 -5.62
CA GLU A 261 -29.47 -28.87 -5.39
C GLU A 261 -30.81 -28.35 -4.85
#